data_AF-A0A3L7YYL0-F1
#
_entry.id   AF-A0A3L7YYL0-F1
#
_cell.length_a   1.000
_cell.length_b   1.000
_cell.length_c   1.000
_cell.angle_alpha   90.00
_cell.angle_beta   90.00
_cell.angle_gamma   90.00
#
_symmetry.space_group_name_H-M   'P 1'
#
loop_
_entity.id
_entity.type
_entity.pdbx_description
1 polymer ?
#
loop_
_entity_poly.entity_id
_entity_poly.type
_entity_poly.pdbx_seq_one_letter_code
_entity_poly.pdbx_strand_id
1 'polypeptide(L)'
;MNLQKNRQLINFMLLHSYSLTNSGLMFGKSGIALCLFEAARFFEYEKLEEYGLELLQEAIAWETSDYSFQNGKAGIICVAEYLIKNEFIDADLQELCGEEINEIICYIKRLEKKQANISDCIGFLAFLFMIERQISQSDFDDIYQLLVSILNDYFVEFPASAFHYKLFYIYSSIILGFGNAIEGKKKYCLTQIIDSIINKSNEMSMDCVCDNLSYAVNLYIYGKKYKHLKAIYIGERALEIITDNIIKETLNLKQLMEFPLILKQLSSYEKNIDSLYNMCCTLGNSYFYMNGDSVRTSRTNLQLNELMSFEAGVPKFIWIACLKNIEEWDFDKKILLLF
;
A
#
# COMPACT_ATOMS: atom_id res chain seq x y z
N MET A 1 21.08 10.46 11.74
CA MET A 1 19.68 10.28 12.20
C MET A 1 19.70 10.10 13.71
N ASN A 2 18.80 10.74 14.48
CA ASN A 2 18.94 10.83 15.95
C ASN A 2 18.29 9.61 16.65
N LEU A 3 19.10 8.67 17.14
CA LEU A 3 18.69 7.40 17.78
C LEU A 3 17.64 7.57 18.90
N GLN A 4 17.65 8.71 19.60
CA GLN A 4 16.76 8.96 20.73
C GLN A 4 15.29 9.16 20.29
N LYS A 5 15.06 9.70 19.09
CA LYS A 5 13.72 9.92 18.53
C LYS A 5 13.11 8.63 17.96
N ASN A 6 13.94 7.78 17.34
CA ASN A 6 13.50 6.46 16.86
C ASN A 6 13.01 5.58 18.03
N ARG A 7 13.64 5.67 19.21
CA ARG A 7 13.21 4.95 20.41
C ARG A 7 11.82 5.34 20.90
N GLN A 8 11.42 6.61 20.82
CA GLN A 8 10.09 7.04 21.24
C GLN A 8 9.00 6.46 20.34
N LEU A 9 9.24 6.44 19.03
CA LEU A 9 8.33 5.92 18.03
C LEU A 9 8.19 4.38 18.12
N ILE A 10 9.32 3.70 18.33
CA ILE A 10 9.36 2.26 18.60
C ILE A 10 8.59 1.93 19.90
N ASN A 11 8.83 2.66 20.98
CA ASN A 11 8.12 2.43 22.25
C ASN A 11 6.62 2.67 22.10
N PHE A 12 6.22 3.68 21.31
CA PHE A 12 4.80 3.91 20.99
C PHE A 12 4.20 2.70 20.25
N MET A 13 4.86 2.18 19.21
CA MET A 13 4.39 0.99 18.49
C MET A 13 4.21 -0.20 19.43
N LEU A 14 5.21 -0.49 20.27
CA LEU A 14 5.17 -1.62 21.20
C LEU A 14 4.04 -1.48 22.23
N LEU A 15 3.86 -0.28 22.80
CA LEU A 15 2.75 -0.05 23.75
C LEU A 15 1.38 -0.16 23.08
N HIS A 16 1.28 0.34 21.84
CA HIS A 16 0.03 0.31 21.07
C HIS A 16 -0.31 -1.11 20.59
N SER A 17 0.67 -1.90 20.15
CA SER A 17 0.44 -3.23 19.58
C SER A 17 -0.21 -4.19 20.55
N TYR A 18 0.16 -4.14 21.84
CA TYR A 18 -0.46 -4.96 22.88
C TYR A 18 -1.91 -4.55 23.20
N SER A 19 -2.34 -3.35 22.81
CA SER A 19 -3.72 -2.87 23.00
C SER A 19 -4.65 -3.18 21.82
N LEU A 20 -4.09 -3.58 20.68
CA LEU A 20 -4.87 -3.86 19.48
C LEU A 20 -5.64 -5.18 19.58
N THR A 21 -6.91 -5.13 19.20
CA THR A 21 -7.79 -6.31 19.11
C THR A 21 -7.85 -6.89 17.69
N ASN A 22 -7.48 -6.10 16.67
CA ASN A 22 -7.39 -6.52 15.28
C ASN A 22 -6.00 -7.11 14.99
N SER A 23 -5.94 -8.23 14.26
CA SER A 23 -4.68 -8.86 13.85
C SER A 23 -4.33 -8.66 12.36
N GLY A 24 -5.22 -8.08 11.56
CA GLY A 24 -5.03 -7.85 10.12
C GLY A 24 -3.89 -6.88 9.77
N LEU A 25 -3.63 -6.74 8.47
CA LEU A 25 -2.48 -5.99 7.94
C LEU A 25 -2.59 -4.48 8.16
N MET A 26 -3.75 -3.88 7.83
CA MET A 26 -3.87 -2.43 7.71
C MET A 26 -3.91 -1.71 9.06
N PHE A 27 -4.58 -2.31 10.05
CA PHE A 27 -4.80 -1.71 11.37
C PHE A 27 -4.50 -2.66 12.53
N GLY A 28 -3.85 -3.80 12.25
CA GLY A 28 -3.69 -4.88 13.22
C GLY A 28 -2.24 -5.28 13.47
N LYS A 29 -2.11 -6.30 14.31
CA LYS A 29 -0.81 -6.81 14.80
C LYS A 29 0.13 -7.23 13.69
N SER A 30 -0.35 -7.84 12.60
CA SER A 30 0.53 -8.26 11.49
C SER A 30 1.18 -7.09 10.77
N GLY A 31 0.47 -5.97 10.58
CA GLY A 31 1.06 -4.74 10.04
C GLY A 31 2.14 -4.16 10.93
N ILE A 32 1.92 -4.17 12.25
CA ILE A 32 2.95 -3.71 13.20
C ILE A 32 4.15 -4.66 13.23
N ALA A 33 3.92 -5.98 13.23
CA ALA A 33 4.97 -6.98 13.19
C ALA A 33 5.90 -6.75 11.98
N LEU A 34 5.32 -6.55 10.81
CA LEU A 34 6.06 -6.22 9.59
C LEU A 34 6.94 -4.97 9.76
N CYS A 35 6.38 -3.91 10.33
CA CYS A 35 7.12 -2.67 10.59
C CYS A 35 8.27 -2.87 11.59
N LEU A 36 8.08 -3.73 12.60
CA LEU A 36 9.10 -4.04 13.60
C LEU A 36 10.26 -4.84 13.00
N PHE A 37 10.00 -5.84 12.15
CA PHE A 37 11.05 -6.58 11.45
C PHE A 37 11.89 -5.68 10.55
N GLU A 38 11.23 -4.84 9.74
CA GLU A 38 11.93 -3.88 8.86
C GLU A 38 12.73 -2.85 9.67
N ALA A 39 12.16 -2.36 10.78
CA ALA A 39 12.85 -1.47 11.69
C ALA A 39 14.05 -2.16 12.37
N ALA A 40 13.92 -3.43 12.76
CA ALA A 40 15.01 -4.20 13.38
C ALA A 40 16.21 -4.26 12.46
N ARG A 41 15.99 -4.65 11.20
CA ARG A 41 17.03 -4.74 10.18
C ARG A 41 17.62 -3.37 9.85
N PHE A 42 16.78 -2.34 9.72
CA PHE A 42 17.24 -0.99 9.36
C PHE A 42 18.00 -0.28 10.50
N PHE A 43 17.61 -0.51 11.76
CA PHE A 43 18.26 0.08 12.94
C PHE A 43 19.33 -0.81 13.55
N GLU A 44 19.56 -2.00 13.00
CA GLU A 44 20.44 -3.04 13.57
C GLU A 44 20.09 -3.32 15.04
N TYR A 45 18.79 -3.50 15.32
CA TYR A 45 18.28 -3.72 16.67
C TYR A 45 17.39 -4.96 16.75
N GLU A 46 18.04 -6.11 16.91
CA GLU A 46 17.46 -7.47 16.91
C GLU A 46 16.28 -7.65 17.87
N LYS A 47 16.26 -6.92 19.00
CA LYS A 47 15.16 -7.02 19.98
C LYS A 47 13.79 -6.69 19.37
N LEU A 48 13.74 -5.89 18.30
CA LEU A 48 12.48 -5.61 17.61
C LEU A 48 11.94 -6.83 16.85
N GLU A 49 12.79 -7.75 16.42
CA GLU A 49 12.38 -9.01 15.78
C GLU A 49 11.66 -9.92 16.79
N GLU A 50 12.13 -9.98 18.05
CA GLU A 50 11.45 -10.73 19.11
C GLU A 50 10.00 -10.25 19.30
N TYR A 51 9.81 -8.92 19.41
CA TYR A 51 8.46 -8.34 19.52
C TYR A 51 7.63 -8.52 18.24
N GLY A 52 8.26 -8.40 17.08
CA GLY A 52 7.61 -8.63 15.79
C GLY A 52 7.11 -10.07 15.66
N LEU A 53 7.91 -11.05 16.11
CA LEU A 53 7.57 -12.46 16.09
C LEU A 53 6.40 -12.79 17.03
N GLU A 54 6.40 -12.26 18.25
CA GLU A 54 5.27 -12.41 19.19
C GLU A 54 3.95 -11.92 18.56
N LEU A 55 3.96 -10.71 17.99
CA LEU A 55 2.77 -10.15 17.34
C LEU A 55 2.33 -10.93 16.11
N LEU A 56 3.26 -11.47 15.33
CA LEU A 56 2.94 -12.29 14.17
C LEU A 56 2.32 -13.63 14.60
N GLN A 57 2.86 -14.28 15.62
CA GLN A 57 2.30 -15.52 16.17
C GLN A 57 0.88 -15.31 16.69
N GLU A 58 0.65 -14.22 17.43
CA GLU A 58 -0.70 -13.84 17.87
C GLU A 58 -1.64 -13.56 16.69
N ALA A 59 -1.13 -12.95 15.62
CA ALA A 59 -1.93 -12.67 14.43
C ALA A 59 -2.32 -13.95 13.68
N ILE A 60 -1.39 -14.89 13.54
CA ILE A 60 -1.64 -16.18 12.86
C ILE A 60 -2.63 -17.03 13.68
N ALA A 61 -2.49 -17.06 15.01
CA ALA A 61 -3.39 -17.79 15.89
C ALA A 61 -4.78 -17.12 16.06
N TRP A 62 -5.03 -15.99 15.38
CA TRP A 62 -6.27 -15.25 15.54
C TRP A 62 -7.44 -15.92 14.81
N GLU A 63 -8.42 -16.38 15.60
CA GLU A 63 -9.66 -16.95 15.06
C GLU A 63 -10.57 -15.86 14.49
N THR A 64 -10.59 -15.74 13.16
CA THR A 64 -11.48 -14.85 12.41
C THR A 64 -12.05 -15.55 11.18
N SER A 65 -13.25 -15.15 10.78
CA SER A 65 -13.86 -15.53 9.48
C SER A 65 -13.67 -14.47 8.40
N ASP A 66 -12.96 -13.38 8.72
CA ASP A 66 -12.59 -12.36 7.74
C ASP A 66 -11.38 -12.84 6.93
N TYR A 67 -11.59 -13.03 5.63
CA TYR A 67 -10.53 -13.40 4.68
C TYR A 67 -9.95 -12.21 3.93
N SER A 68 -10.44 -10.98 4.17
CA SER A 68 -9.97 -9.79 3.46
C SER A 68 -8.47 -9.56 3.63
N PHE A 69 -7.86 -8.90 2.64
CA PHE A 69 -6.43 -8.60 2.69
C PHE A 69 -6.08 -7.53 3.74
N GLN A 70 -6.95 -6.52 3.92
CA GLN A 70 -6.67 -5.41 4.84
C GLN A 70 -6.84 -5.82 6.31
N ASN A 71 -7.87 -6.60 6.62
CA ASN A 71 -8.25 -6.88 8.02
C ASN A 71 -8.23 -8.36 8.39
N GLY A 72 -8.19 -9.25 7.39
CA GLY A 72 -8.37 -10.69 7.58
C GLY A 72 -7.12 -11.54 7.36
N LYS A 73 -7.35 -12.85 7.29
CA LYS A 73 -6.29 -13.87 7.17
C LYS A 73 -5.39 -13.69 5.95
N ALA A 74 -5.93 -13.22 4.82
CA ALA A 74 -5.13 -13.07 3.59
C ALA A 74 -3.96 -12.08 3.76
N GLY A 75 -4.18 -10.96 4.48
CA GLY A 75 -3.13 -10.00 4.79
C GLY A 75 -2.08 -10.60 5.72
N ILE A 76 -2.52 -11.29 6.77
CA ILE A 76 -1.64 -11.93 7.78
C ILE A 76 -0.71 -12.95 7.10
N ILE A 77 -1.26 -13.81 6.24
CA ILE A 77 -0.49 -14.81 5.49
C ILE A 77 0.51 -14.13 4.55
N CYS A 78 0.13 -13.03 3.89
CA CYS A 78 1.04 -12.30 3.02
C CYS A 78 2.19 -11.65 3.78
N VAL A 79 1.95 -11.16 5.00
CA VAL A 79 3.04 -10.70 5.89
C VAL A 79 3.98 -11.86 6.23
N ALA A 80 3.44 -13.02 6.62
CA ALA A 80 4.26 -14.19 6.93
C ALA A 80 5.12 -14.63 5.72
N GLU A 81 4.51 -14.76 4.54
CA GLU A 81 5.22 -15.13 3.31
C GLU A 81 6.30 -14.11 2.94
N TYR A 82 6.01 -12.81 3.10
CA TYR A 82 6.99 -11.76 2.89
C TYR A 82 8.19 -11.90 3.84
N LEU A 83 7.94 -12.11 5.13
CA LEU A 83 8.99 -12.24 6.15
C LEU A 83 9.85 -13.50 5.93
N ILE A 84 9.23 -14.62 5.54
CA ILE A 84 9.91 -15.86 5.19
C ILE A 84 10.79 -15.67 3.94
N LYS A 85 10.24 -15.16 2.84
CA LYS A 85 10.98 -14.94 1.58
C LYS A 85 12.17 -14.00 1.73
N ASN A 86 12.07 -13.04 2.64
CA ASN A 86 13.12 -12.04 2.89
C ASN A 86 14.04 -12.43 4.05
N GLU A 87 14.02 -13.69 4.47
CA GLU A 87 14.91 -14.28 5.48
C GLU A 87 14.85 -13.53 6.82
N PHE A 88 13.70 -12.95 7.17
CA PHE A 88 13.44 -12.45 8.53
C PHE A 88 13.06 -13.58 9.47
N ILE A 89 12.42 -14.62 8.95
CA ILE A 89 11.96 -15.79 9.71
C ILE A 89 12.33 -17.04 8.93
N ASP A 90 12.91 -18.02 9.62
CA ASP A 90 13.16 -19.36 9.08
C ASP A 90 11.94 -20.26 9.39
N ALA A 91 11.00 -20.34 8.45
CA ALA A 91 9.77 -21.11 8.57
C ALA A 91 9.26 -21.55 7.19
N ASP A 92 8.42 -22.60 7.17
CA ASP A 92 7.67 -23.01 5.98
C ASP A 92 6.23 -22.49 6.07
N LEU A 93 5.77 -21.77 5.02
CA LEU A 93 4.44 -21.18 5.02
C LEU A 93 3.31 -22.22 5.02
N GLN A 94 3.49 -23.35 4.33
CA GLN A 94 2.48 -24.41 4.30
C GLN A 94 2.31 -25.08 5.66
N GLU A 95 3.42 -25.29 6.37
CA GLU A 95 3.37 -25.80 7.75
C GLU A 95 2.68 -24.80 8.70
N LEU A 96 2.84 -23.50 8.46
CA LEU A 96 2.31 -22.45 9.33
C LEU A 96 0.86 -22.06 9.06
N CYS A 97 0.45 -22.02 7.79
CA CYS A 97 -0.84 -21.45 7.35
C CYS A 97 -1.50 -22.21 6.18
N GLY A 98 -1.09 -23.46 5.91
CA GLY A 98 -1.58 -24.22 4.75
C GLY A 98 -3.09 -24.47 4.76
N GLU A 99 -3.69 -24.67 5.94
CA GLU A 99 -5.14 -24.85 6.07
C GLU A 99 -5.88 -23.55 5.72
N GLU A 100 -5.45 -22.42 6.27
CA GLU A 100 -6.03 -21.10 6.03
C GLU A 100 -5.89 -20.66 4.57
N ILE A 101 -4.76 -20.96 3.93
CA ILE A 101 -4.56 -20.72 2.49
C ILE A 101 -5.64 -21.46 1.69
N ASN A 102 -5.89 -22.73 2.00
CA ASN A 102 -6.91 -23.54 1.33
C ASN A 102 -8.33 -23.02 1.59
N GLU A 103 -8.63 -22.56 2.81
CA GLU A 103 -9.91 -21.91 3.15
C GLU A 103 -10.16 -20.67 2.29
N ILE A 104 -9.16 -19.79 2.18
CA ILE A 104 -9.24 -18.56 1.39
C ILE A 104 -9.41 -18.89 -0.09
N ILE A 105 -8.65 -19.84 -0.63
CA ILE A 105 -8.81 -20.31 -2.02
C ILE A 105 -10.23 -20.79 -2.28
N CYS A 106 -10.77 -21.64 -1.39
CA CYS A 106 -12.12 -22.15 -1.53
C CYS A 106 -13.18 -21.06 -1.38
N TYR A 107 -12.92 -20.03 -0.56
CA TYR A 107 -13.77 -18.85 -0.44
C TYR A 107 -13.78 -18.04 -1.75
N ILE A 108 -12.61 -17.72 -2.29
CA ILE A 108 -12.49 -16.92 -3.52
C ILE A 108 -13.18 -17.62 -4.70
N LYS A 109 -12.99 -18.93 -4.87
CA LYS A 109 -13.64 -19.72 -5.93
C LYS A 109 -15.17 -19.72 -5.86
N ARG A 110 -15.76 -19.40 -4.71
CA ARG A 110 -17.21 -19.31 -4.49
C ARG A 110 -17.77 -17.90 -4.64
N LEU A 111 -16.94 -16.89 -4.94
CA LEU A 111 -17.40 -15.52 -5.11
C LEU A 111 -18.37 -15.41 -6.29
N GLU A 112 -19.53 -14.80 -6.03
CA GLU A 112 -20.47 -14.42 -7.06
C GLU A 112 -20.15 -13.01 -7.57
N LYS A 113 -19.89 -12.88 -8.88
CA LYS A 113 -19.44 -11.62 -9.49
C LYS A 113 -20.26 -10.38 -9.08
N LYS A 114 -21.60 -10.50 -9.06
CA LYS A 114 -22.50 -9.38 -8.78
C LYS A 114 -22.53 -8.94 -7.31
N GLN A 115 -22.07 -9.79 -6.40
CA GLN A 115 -22.08 -9.55 -4.95
C GLN A 115 -20.68 -9.33 -4.38
N ALA A 116 -19.65 -9.48 -5.22
CA ALA A 116 -18.26 -9.41 -4.80
C ALA A 116 -17.89 -8.00 -4.31
N ASN A 117 -17.22 -7.93 -3.16
CA ASN A 117 -16.62 -6.70 -2.68
C ASN A 117 -15.34 -6.41 -3.47
N ILE A 118 -15.32 -5.29 -4.20
CA ILE A 118 -14.22 -4.92 -5.08
C ILE A 118 -12.91 -4.67 -4.31
N SER A 119 -12.99 -4.08 -3.11
CA SER A 119 -11.81 -3.88 -2.26
C SER A 119 -11.19 -5.22 -1.88
N ASP A 120 -12.03 -6.21 -1.55
CA ASP A 120 -11.57 -7.55 -1.21
C ASP A 120 -11.01 -8.26 -2.44
N CYS A 121 -11.63 -8.14 -3.62
CA CYS A 121 -11.09 -8.70 -4.86
C CYS A 121 -9.70 -8.16 -5.22
N ILE A 122 -9.46 -6.86 -5.01
CA ILE A 122 -8.12 -6.26 -5.19
C ILE A 122 -7.14 -6.85 -4.18
N GLY A 123 -7.57 -7.02 -2.92
CA GLY A 123 -6.80 -7.69 -1.89
C GLY A 123 -6.50 -9.17 -2.22
N PHE A 124 -7.47 -9.91 -2.73
CA PHE A 124 -7.29 -11.31 -3.14
C PHE A 124 -6.34 -11.44 -4.33
N LEU A 125 -6.31 -10.44 -5.22
CA LEU A 125 -5.34 -10.41 -6.31
C LEU A 125 -3.91 -10.21 -5.77
N ALA A 126 -3.73 -9.35 -4.77
CA ALA A 126 -2.45 -9.21 -4.07
C ALA A 126 -2.04 -10.52 -3.40
N PHE A 127 -2.96 -11.13 -2.64
CA PHE A 127 -2.76 -12.43 -2.00
C PHE A 127 -2.29 -13.48 -3.03
N LEU A 128 -3.04 -13.64 -4.12
CA LEU A 128 -2.74 -14.63 -5.16
C LEU A 128 -1.33 -14.48 -5.74
N PHE A 129 -0.87 -13.25 -6.00
CA PHE A 129 0.48 -13.03 -6.51
C PHE A 129 1.56 -13.32 -5.47
N MET A 130 1.31 -12.99 -4.20
CA MET A 130 2.28 -13.24 -3.13
C MET A 130 2.44 -14.74 -2.84
N ILE A 131 1.34 -15.50 -2.86
CA ILE A 131 1.35 -16.93 -2.55
C ILE A 131 1.46 -17.83 -3.79
N GLU A 132 1.83 -17.30 -4.95
CA GLU A 132 1.88 -18.08 -6.21
C GLU A 132 2.70 -19.38 -6.07
N ARG A 133 3.81 -19.34 -5.34
CA ARG A 133 4.70 -20.51 -5.16
C ARG A 133 4.12 -21.57 -4.22
N GLN A 134 3.03 -21.23 -3.54
CA GLN A 134 2.41 -21.98 -2.46
C GLN A 134 1.14 -22.71 -2.92
N ILE A 135 0.73 -22.53 -4.17
CA ILE A 135 -0.51 -23.09 -4.72
C ILE A 135 -0.27 -23.78 -6.06
N SER A 136 -1.23 -24.60 -6.48
CA SER A 136 -1.15 -25.25 -7.79
C SER A 136 -1.35 -24.23 -8.91
N GLN A 137 -0.71 -24.47 -10.06
CA GLN A 137 -0.89 -23.62 -11.25
C GLN A 137 -2.37 -23.56 -11.68
N SER A 138 -3.10 -24.66 -11.54
CA SER A 138 -4.54 -24.70 -11.86
C SER A 138 -5.35 -23.79 -10.96
N ASP A 139 -5.09 -23.81 -9.65
CA ASP A 139 -5.77 -22.92 -8.71
C ASP A 139 -5.42 -21.46 -8.98
N PHE A 140 -4.15 -21.19 -9.27
CA PHE A 140 -3.71 -19.86 -9.64
C PHE A 140 -4.49 -19.33 -10.85
N ASP A 141 -4.52 -20.09 -11.94
CA ASP A 141 -5.17 -19.68 -13.19
C ASP A 141 -6.68 -19.48 -13.01
N ASP A 142 -7.37 -20.41 -12.32
CA ASP A 142 -8.81 -20.32 -12.07
C ASP A 142 -9.18 -19.07 -11.26
N ILE A 143 -8.47 -18.84 -10.15
CA ILE A 143 -8.71 -17.69 -9.27
C ILE A 143 -8.35 -16.39 -9.99
N TYR A 144 -7.22 -16.37 -10.68
CA TYR A 144 -6.77 -15.23 -11.45
C TYR A 144 -7.83 -14.80 -12.47
N GLN A 145 -8.34 -15.74 -13.28
CA GLN A 145 -9.35 -15.44 -14.29
C GLN A 145 -10.66 -14.94 -13.67
N LEU A 146 -11.08 -15.53 -12.55
CA LEU A 146 -12.26 -15.07 -11.81
C LEU A 146 -12.10 -13.62 -11.34
N LEU A 147 -11.02 -13.33 -10.62
CA LEU A 147 -10.75 -12.00 -10.07
C LEU A 147 -10.58 -10.95 -11.16
N VAL A 148 -9.80 -11.25 -12.21
CA VAL A 148 -9.62 -10.34 -13.35
C VAL A 148 -10.94 -10.04 -14.03
N SER A 149 -11.80 -11.04 -14.20
CA SER A 149 -13.09 -10.82 -14.81
C SER A 149 -13.99 -9.94 -13.95
N ILE A 150 -14.05 -10.15 -12.63
CA ILE A 150 -14.83 -9.30 -11.70
C ILE A 150 -14.34 -7.85 -11.75
N LEU A 151 -13.02 -7.66 -11.63
CA LEU A 151 -12.41 -6.33 -11.60
C LEU A 151 -12.56 -5.61 -12.94
N ASN A 152 -12.42 -6.32 -14.05
CA ASN A 152 -12.61 -5.73 -15.38
C ASN A 152 -14.06 -5.30 -15.60
N ASP A 153 -15.04 -6.15 -15.25
CA ASP A 153 -16.47 -5.81 -15.33
C ASP A 153 -16.76 -4.54 -14.50
N TYR A 154 -16.17 -4.43 -13.30
CA TYR A 154 -16.28 -3.23 -12.47
C TYR A 154 -15.71 -1.98 -13.14
N PHE A 155 -14.46 -1.98 -13.63
CA PHE A 155 -13.83 -0.77 -14.18
C PHE A 155 -14.38 -0.34 -15.54
N VAL A 156 -15.05 -1.23 -16.28
CA VAL A 156 -15.79 -0.86 -17.49
C VAL A 156 -17.04 -0.03 -17.12
N GLU A 157 -17.78 -0.48 -16.13
CA GLU A 157 -19.07 0.15 -15.75
C GLU A 157 -18.87 1.35 -14.81
N PHE A 158 -17.94 1.26 -13.86
CA PHE A 158 -17.72 2.22 -12.79
C PHE A 158 -16.61 3.23 -13.13
N PRO A 159 -16.76 4.52 -12.80
CA PRO A 159 -17.83 5.12 -12.00
C PRO A 159 -19.06 5.50 -12.83
N ALA A 160 -20.25 5.27 -12.27
CA ALA A 160 -21.53 5.65 -12.89
C ALA A 160 -21.92 7.13 -12.65
N SER A 161 -21.26 7.81 -11.70
CA SER A 161 -21.51 9.23 -11.38
C SER A 161 -20.32 9.86 -10.66
N ALA A 162 -20.28 11.19 -10.56
CA ALA A 162 -19.18 11.92 -9.90
C ALA A 162 -18.94 11.52 -8.44
N PHE A 163 -19.99 11.11 -7.71
CA PHE A 163 -19.87 10.65 -6.31
C PHE A 163 -18.96 9.42 -6.14
N HIS A 164 -18.76 8.67 -7.22
CA HIS A 164 -18.02 7.43 -7.25
C HIS A 164 -16.55 7.60 -7.67
N TYR A 165 -16.16 8.79 -8.12
CA TYR A 165 -14.82 9.04 -8.69
C TYR A 165 -13.71 8.80 -7.67
N LYS A 166 -13.94 9.17 -6.40
CA LYS A 166 -12.96 8.95 -5.33
C LYS A 166 -12.61 7.47 -5.14
N LEU A 167 -13.62 6.59 -5.11
CA LEU A 167 -13.40 5.15 -5.00
C LEU A 167 -12.72 4.59 -6.24
N PHE A 168 -13.10 5.07 -7.43
CA PHE A 168 -12.44 4.69 -8.69
C PHE A 168 -10.95 5.00 -8.61
N TYR A 169 -10.57 6.24 -8.27
CA TYR A 169 -9.16 6.61 -8.15
C TYR A 169 -8.41 5.79 -7.10
N ILE A 170 -9.01 5.49 -5.94
CA ILE A 170 -8.39 4.64 -4.92
C ILE A 170 -8.10 3.24 -5.49
N TYR A 171 -9.10 2.57 -6.05
CA TYR A 171 -8.93 1.21 -6.56
C TYR A 171 -8.02 1.15 -7.79
N SER A 172 -8.15 2.12 -8.70
CA SER A 172 -7.25 2.26 -9.85
C SER A 172 -5.80 2.48 -9.41
N SER A 173 -5.57 3.28 -8.35
CA SER A 173 -4.20 3.53 -7.86
C SER A 173 -3.50 2.25 -7.40
N ILE A 174 -4.23 1.33 -6.76
CA ILE A 174 -3.68 0.05 -6.28
C ILE A 174 -3.38 -0.88 -7.45
N ILE A 175 -4.33 -1.04 -8.39
CA ILE A 175 -4.13 -1.89 -9.58
C ILE A 175 -2.99 -1.37 -10.48
N LEU A 176 -2.90 -0.05 -10.69
CA LEU A 176 -1.79 0.56 -11.41
C LEU A 176 -0.47 0.36 -10.65
N GLY A 177 -0.50 0.43 -9.32
CA GLY A 177 0.62 0.09 -8.45
C GLY A 177 1.11 -1.35 -8.69
N PHE A 178 0.19 -2.32 -8.79
CA PHE A 178 0.52 -3.70 -9.16
C PHE A 178 1.17 -3.75 -10.55
N GLY A 179 0.56 -3.10 -11.55
CA GLY A 179 1.12 -3.04 -12.92
C GLY A 179 2.53 -2.45 -12.98
N ASN A 180 2.84 -1.48 -12.12
CA ASN A 180 4.17 -0.90 -11.97
C ASN A 180 5.14 -1.82 -11.25
N ALA A 181 4.68 -2.60 -10.27
CA ALA A 181 5.50 -3.55 -9.53
C ALA A 181 5.84 -4.80 -10.35
N ILE A 182 4.94 -5.24 -11.24
CA ILE A 182 5.14 -6.44 -12.07
C ILE A 182 6.21 -6.18 -13.14
N GLU A 183 7.06 -7.18 -13.36
CA GLU A 183 8.16 -7.16 -14.33
C GLU A 183 8.25 -8.47 -15.12
N GLY A 184 9.15 -8.52 -16.11
CA GLY A 184 9.44 -9.73 -16.86
C GLY A 184 8.26 -10.29 -17.67
N LYS A 185 8.04 -11.61 -17.60
CA LYS A 185 7.01 -12.33 -18.39
C LYS A 185 5.58 -12.00 -17.97
N LYS A 186 5.37 -11.49 -16.75
CA LYS A 186 4.05 -11.19 -16.19
C LYS A 186 3.56 -9.78 -16.49
N LYS A 187 4.38 -8.92 -17.12
CA LYS A 187 4.06 -7.50 -17.35
C LYS A 187 2.73 -7.21 -18.05
N TYR A 188 2.14 -8.20 -18.71
CA TYR A 188 0.86 -8.07 -19.41
C TYR A 188 -0.33 -8.70 -18.70
N CYS A 189 -0.17 -9.24 -17.49
CA CYS A 189 -1.28 -9.93 -16.82
C CYS A 189 -2.42 -8.93 -16.53
N LEU A 190 -2.12 -7.77 -15.97
CA LEU A 190 -3.15 -6.77 -15.63
C LEU A 190 -3.53 -5.82 -16.77
N THR A 191 -3.00 -6.00 -17.99
CA THR A 191 -3.23 -5.06 -19.12
C THR A 191 -4.71 -4.84 -19.37
N GLN A 192 -5.52 -5.90 -19.36
CA GLN A 192 -6.96 -5.78 -19.60
C GLN A 192 -7.66 -4.84 -18.59
N ILE A 193 -7.39 -5.00 -17.30
CA ILE A 193 -7.98 -4.16 -16.25
C ILE A 193 -7.44 -2.72 -16.36
N ILE A 194 -6.14 -2.57 -16.60
CA ILE A 194 -5.49 -1.25 -16.71
C ILE A 194 -6.00 -0.49 -17.94
N ASP A 195 -6.22 -1.16 -19.07
CA ASP A 195 -6.82 -0.55 -20.26
C ASP A 195 -8.25 -0.08 -19.97
N SER A 196 -9.05 -0.87 -19.24
CA SER A 196 -10.38 -0.45 -18.77
C SER A 196 -10.32 0.79 -17.88
N ILE A 197 -9.37 0.84 -16.93
CA ILE A 197 -9.12 2.04 -16.11
C ILE A 197 -8.78 3.24 -16.98
N ILE A 198 -7.86 3.11 -17.94
CA ILE A 198 -7.42 4.19 -18.82
C ILE A 198 -8.57 4.71 -19.68
N ASN A 199 -9.33 3.80 -20.29
CA ASN A 199 -10.48 4.16 -21.13
C ASN A 199 -11.53 4.90 -20.31
N LYS A 200 -11.86 4.39 -19.12
CA LYS A 200 -12.83 5.03 -18.24
C LYS A 200 -12.38 6.41 -17.79
N SER A 201 -11.11 6.54 -17.42
CA SER A 201 -10.50 7.81 -17.01
C SER A 201 -10.57 8.87 -18.12
N ASN A 202 -10.52 8.44 -19.39
CA ASN A 202 -10.66 9.33 -20.53
C ASN A 202 -12.12 9.75 -20.81
N GLU A 203 -13.10 8.95 -20.40
CA GLU A 203 -14.54 9.24 -20.52
C GLU A 203 -15.05 10.18 -19.41
N MET A 204 -14.43 10.13 -18.22
CA MET A 204 -14.82 10.93 -17.06
C MET A 204 -14.70 12.44 -17.35
N SER A 205 -15.69 13.22 -16.89
CA SER A 205 -15.74 14.66 -17.18
C SER A 205 -14.61 15.42 -16.48
N MET A 206 -14.11 16.45 -17.17
CA MET A 206 -12.98 17.27 -16.70
C MET A 206 -13.29 18.14 -15.48
N ASP A 207 -14.55 18.23 -15.07
CA ASP A 207 -15.01 19.10 -13.98
C ASP A 207 -14.75 18.50 -12.59
N CYS A 208 -14.45 17.20 -12.49
CA CYS A 208 -14.06 16.58 -11.23
C CYS A 208 -12.53 16.60 -11.09
N VAL A 209 -12.06 17.41 -10.15
CA VAL A 209 -10.64 17.50 -9.78
C VAL A 209 -10.20 16.16 -9.20
N CYS A 210 -9.30 15.45 -9.90
CA CYS A 210 -8.62 14.31 -9.31
C CYS A 210 -7.78 14.80 -8.12
N ASP A 211 -8.01 14.25 -6.93
CA ASP A 211 -7.29 14.59 -5.69
C ASP A 211 -6.38 13.44 -5.20
N ASN A 212 -6.32 12.35 -5.96
CA ASN A 212 -5.57 11.15 -5.60
C ASN A 212 -4.21 11.12 -6.31
N LEU A 213 -3.16 11.54 -5.58
CA LEU A 213 -1.80 11.57 -6.10
C LEU A 213 -1.30 10.18 -6.51
N SER A 214 -1.57 9.15 -5.70
CA SER A 214 -1.13 7.77 -5.98
C SER A 214 -1.65 7.28 -7.33
N TYR A 215 -2.92 7.58 -7.65
CA TYR A 215 -3.50 7.29 -8.96
C TYR A 215 -2.75 8.01 -10.08
N ALA A 216 -2.60 9.34 -9.98
CA ALA A 216 -1.98 10.15 -11.03
C ALA A 216 -0.54 9.69 -11.33
N VAL A 217 0.23 9.42 -10.28
CA VAL A 217 1.61 8.97 -10.38
C VAL A 217 1.72 7.56 -10.90
N ASN A 218 0.97 6.62 -10.34
CA ASN A 218 1.04 5.23 -10.79
C ASN A 218 0.61 5.12 -12.26
N LEU A 219 -0.39 5.89 -12.70
CA LEU A 219 -0.80 5.94 -14.10
C LEU A 219 0.30 6.48 -15.01
N TYR A 220 0.93 7.58 -14.61
CA TYR A 220 2.02 8.20 -15.36
C TYR A 220 3.23 7.26 -15.48
N ILE A 221 3.68 6.70 -14.36
CA ILE A 221 4.81 5.75 -14.33
C ILE A 221 4.50 4.54 -15.19
N TYR A 222 3.28 3.97 -15.09
CA TYR A 222 2.85 2.86 -15.93
C TYR A 222 2.94 3.24 -17.41
N GLY A 223 2.42 4.42 -17.75
CA GLY A 223 2.48 4.99 -19.09
C GLY A 223 3.90 5.09 -19.63
N LYS A 224 4.84 5.62 -18.84
CA LYS A 224 6.26 5.72 -19.25
C LYS A 224 6.92 4.34 -19.36
N LYS A 225 6.75 3.48 -18.36
CA LYS A 225 7.33 2.13 -18.29
C LYS A 225 6.92 1.28 -19.49
N TYR A 226 5.65 1.36 -19.90
CA TYR A 226 5.09 0.55 -20.99
C TYR A 226 4.83 1.32 -22.30
N LYS A 227 5.29 2.57 -22.40
CA LYS A 227 5.11 3.45 -23.57
C LYS A 227 3.64 3.64 -23.98
N HIS A 228 2.73 3.70 -22.99
CA HIS A 228 1.30 3.88 -23.21
C HIS A 228 0.93 5.38 -23.21
N LEU A 229 0.87 5.99 -24.41
CA LEU A 229 0.72 7.45 -24.59
C LEU A 229 -0.50 8.05 -23.90
N LYS A 230 -1.66 7.39 -23.95
CA LYS A 230 -2.87 7.91 -23.27
C LYS A 230 -2.72 7.93 -21.75
N ALA A 231 -2.03 6.93 -21.18
CA ALA A 231 -1.82 6.85 -19.74
C ALA A 231 -0.87 7.96 -19.27
N ILE A 232 0.18 8.24 -20.06
CA ILE A 232 1.08 9.37 -19.84
C ILE A 232 0.27 10.68 -19.80
N TYR A 233 -0.52 10.95 -20.84
CA TYR A 233 -1.29 12.19 -20.94
C TYR A 233 -2.28 12.38 -19.78
N ILE A 234 -3.05 11.34 -19.43
CA ILE A 234 -4.01 11.41 -18.31
C ILE A 234 -3.27 11.60 -16.98
N GLY A 235 -2.15 10.89 -16.78
CA GLY A 235 -1.33 11.01 -15.57
C GLY A 235 -0.71 12.40 -15.41
N GLU A 236 -0.08 12.94 -16.46
CA GLU A 236 0.49 14.31 -16.47
C GLU A 236 -0.58 15.34 -16.13
N ARG A 237 -1.74 15.26 -16.79
CA ARG A 237 -2.84 16.18 -16.52
C ARG A 237 -3.40 16.07 -15.10
N ALA A 238 -3.54 14.86 -14.56
CA ALA A 238 -3.99 14.68 -13.18
C ALA A 238 -2.97 15.26 -12.19
N LEU A 239 -1.67 15.13 -12.47
CA LEU A 239 -0.60 15.74 -11.67
C LEU A 239 -0.63 17.27 -11.68
N GLU A 240 -0.86 17.89 -12.84
CA GLU A 240 -1.04 19.33 -12.96
C GLU A 240 -2.22 19.82 -12.11
N ILE A 241 -3.38 19.16 -12.26
CA ILE A 241 -4.60 19.48 -11.50
C ILE A 241 -4.35 19.38 -9.99
N ILE A 242 -3.69 18.30 -9.52
CA ILE A 242 -3.39 18.13 -8.10
C ILE A 242 -2.44 19.25 -7.64
N THR A 243 -1.38 19.51 -8.40
CA THR A 243 -0.35 20.51 -8.05
C THR A 243 -0.93 21.91 -7.92
N ASP A 244 -1.80 22.30 -8.87
CA ASP A 244 -2.42 23.62 -8.89
C ASP A 244 -3.44 23.83 -7.77
N ASN A 245 -4.02 22.73 -7.25
CA ASN A 245 -5.05 22.76 -6.21
C ASN A 245 -4.56 22.35 -4.81
N ILE A 246 -3.29 21.96 -4.63
CA ILE A 246 -2.75 21.64 -3.30
C ILE A 246 -2.74 22.91 -2.44
N ILE A 247 -3.63 22.93 -1.44
CA ILE A 247 -3.53 23.87 -0.31
C ILE A 247 -2.65 23.19 0.74
N LYS A 248 -1.47 23.77 0.99
CA LYS A 248 -0.43 23.16 1.85
C LYS A 248 -0.93 22.90 3.26
N GLU A 249 -1.78 23.78 3.78
CA GLU A 249 -2.35 23.70 5.13
C GLU A 249 -3.45 22.62 5.27
N THR A 250 -3.93 22.02 4.18
CA THR A 250 -5.02 21.03 4.21
C THR A 250 -4.57 19.61 3.91
N LEU A 251 -3.27 19.38 3.65
CA LEU A 251 -2.75 18.03 3.44
C LEU A 251 -2.86 17.25 4.75
N ASN A 252 -3.51 16.09 4.70
CA ASN A 252 -3.58 15.20 5.84
C ASN A 252 -2.26 14.42 6.02
N LEU A 253 -2.05 13.86 7.21
CA LEU A 253 -0.82 13.15 7.56
C LEU A 253 -0.52 12.00 6.58
N LYS A 254 -1.55 11.26 6.12
CA LYS A 254 -1.40 10.18 5.12
C LYS A 254 -0.82 10.71 3.81
N GLN A 255 -1.37 11.80 3.28
CA GLN A 255 -0.86 12.45 2.06
C GLN A 255 0.60 12.92 2.27
N LEU A 256 0.91 13.51 3.42
CA LEU A 256 2.27 13.97 3.72
C LEU A 256 3.29 12.82 3.84
N MET A 257 2.84 11.62 4.23
CA MET A 257 3.68 10.42 4.28
C MET A 257 3.85 9.75 2.90
N GLU A 258 2.78 9.68 2.11
CA GLU A 258 2.78 9.01 0.80
C GLU A 258 3.51 9.85 -0.26
N PHE A 259 3.40 11.17 -0.20
CA PHE A 259 3.92 12.06 -1.24
C PHE A 259 5.44 11.96 -1.44
N PRO A 260 6.32 12.02 -0.42
CA PRO A 260 7.77 11.91 -0.62
C PRO A 260 8.20 10.60 -1.30
N LEU A 261 7.47 9.52 -1.04
CA LEU A 261 7.76 8.20 -1.58
C LEU A 261 7.35 8.09 -3.06
N ILE A 262 6.10 8.46 -3.31
CA ILE A 262 5.52 8.51 -4.65
C ILE A 262 6.37 9.43 -5.55
N LEU A 263 6.87 10.55 -4.99
CA LEU A 263 7.73 11.48 -5.72
C LEU A 263 9.16 10.99 -5.89
N LYS A 264 9.70 10.18 -4.97
CA LYS A 264 10.97 9.47 -5.20
C LYS A 264 10.84 8.53 -6.39
N GLN A 265 9.74 7.79 -6.49
CA GLN A 265 9.47 6.91 -7.64
C GLN A 265 9.33 7.69 -8.95
N LEU A 266 8.85 8.95 -8.92
CA LEU A 266 8.78 9.82 -10.09
C LEU A 266 10.12 10.46 -10.47
N SER A 267 10.97 10.78 -9.50
CA SER A 267 12.26 11.45 -9.74
C SER A 267 13.22 10.62 -10.62
N SER A 268 13.03 9.29 -10.67
CA SER A 268 13.74 8.42 -11.61
C SER A 268 13.28 8.57 -13.07
N TYR A 269 12.14 9.22 -13.31
CA TYR A 269 11.56 9.40 -14.64
C TYR A 269 11.60 10.86 -15.15
N GLU A 270 11.77 11.89 -14.30
CA GLU A 270 11.69 13.29 -14.75
C GLU A 270 12.47 14.33 -13.92
N LYS A 271 12.95 15.41 -14.56
CA LYS A 271 13.67 16.54 -13.94
C LYS A 271 12.78 17.69 -13.42
N ASN A 272 11.54 17.82 -13.89
CA ASN A 272 10.63 18.92 -13.51
C ASN A 272 9.81 18.64 -12.23
N ILE A 273 9.83 17.40 -11.74
CA ILE A 273 9.12 16.97 -10.53
C ILE A 273 9.91 17.32 -9.26
N ASP A 274 11.19 17.72 -9.39
CA ASP A 274 12.06 18.14 -8.29
C ASP A 274 11.44 19.23 -7.41
N SER A 275 10.68 20.17 -7.99
CA SER A 275 9.98 21.21 -7.23
C SER A 275 8.91 20.63 -6.31
N LEU A 276 8.10 19.69 -6.81
CA LEU A 276 7.06 19.01 -6.02
C LEU A 276 7.68 18.08 -4.99
N TYR A 277 8.70 17.30 -5.38
CA TYR A 277 9.47 16.45 -4.47
C TYR A 277 10.07 17.27 -3.32
N ASN A 278 10.72 18.39 -3.63
CA ASN A 278 11.30 19.28 -2.63
C ASN A 278 10.23 19.91 -1.74
N MET A 279 9.09 20.31 -2.29
CA MET A 279 7.95 20.82 -1.52
C MET A 279 7.41 19.77 -0.54
N CYS A 280 7.16 18.55 -1.00
CA CYS A 280 6.61 17.48 -0.19
C CYS A 280 7.62 16.94 0.83
N CYS A 281 8.90 16.88 0.48
CA CYS A 281 9.97 16.61 1.44
C CYS A 281 10.05 17.69 2.50
N THR A 282 9.93 18.97 2.12
CA THR A 282 9.96 20.10 3.07
C THR A 282 8.75 20.03 4.02
N LEU A 283 7.56 19.78 3.49
CA LEU A 283 6.34 19.61 4.29
C LEU A 283 6.43 18.38 5.19
N GLY A 284 6.73 17.19 4.65
CA GLY A 284 6.93 15.98 5.44
C GLY A 284 7.98 16.18 6.54
N ASN A 285 9.14 16.74 6.21
CA ASN A 285 10.16 17.11 7.20
C ASN A 285 9.58 18.07 8.26
N SER A 286 8.88 19.13 7.88
CA SER A 286 8.29 20.07 8.85
C SER A 286 7.26 19.42 9.80
N TYR A 287 6.50 18.41 9.35
CA TYR A 287 5.60 17.63 10.20
C TYR A 287 6.35 16.75 11.22
N PHE A 288 7.53 16.23 10.89
CA PHE A 288 8.35 15.39 11.78
C PHE A 288 9.39 16.13 12.62
N TYR A 289 9.81 17.34 12.20
CA TYR A 289 10.80 18.16 12.92
C TYR A 289 10.19 19.12 13.96
N MET A 290 8.87 19.07 14.20
CA MET A 290 8.14 19.85 15.23
C MET A 290 8.42 19.38 16.68
N ASN A 291 9.69 19.16 17.03
CA ASN A 291 10.21 19.38 18.39
C ASN A 291 11.75 19.32 18.37
N GLY A 292 12.37 20.50 18.35
CA GLY A 292 13.81 20.69 18.50
C GLY A 292 14.34 21.92 17.79
N ASP A 293 14.10 23.08 18.39
CA ASP A 293 14.78 24.37 18.24
C ASP A 293 14.90 25.02 16.85
N SER A 294 14.17 26.14 16.70
CA SER A 294 14.29 27.18 15.68
C SER A 294 13.70 26.93 14.28
N VAL A 295 12.37 26.82 14.21
CA VAL A 295 11.64 27.39 13.05
C VAL A 295 10.58 28.35 13.59
N ARG A 296 10.72 29.62 13.21
CA ARG A 296 9.75 30.67 13.50
C ARG A 296 8.38 30.27 12.94
N THR A 297 7.46 29.97 13.84
CA THR A 297 6.02 30.22 13.73
C THR A 297 5.38 29.90 12.36
N SER A 298 5.03 28.64 12.15
CA SER A 298 3.73 28.31 11.54
C SER A 298 2.97 27.45 12.55
N ARG A 299 1.81 27.96 12.97
CA ARG A 299 0.96 27.40 14.03
C ARG A 299 0.36 26.06 13.62
N THR A 300 1.05 24.97 13.92
CA THR A 300 0.44 23.64 14.05
C THR A 300 1.12 22.93 15.20
N ASN A 301 0.75 23.33 16.44
CA ASN A 301 1.08 22.58 17.64
C ASN A 301 0.27 21.28 17.62
N LEU A 302 0.72 20.29 16.85
CA LEU A 302 0.16 18.96 16.94
C LEU A 302 0.75 18.25 18.17
N GLN A 303 -0.12 17.85 19.10
CA GLN A 303 0.30 17.14 20.32
C GLN A 303 0.52 15.66 20.01
N LEU A 304 1.40 14.98 20.76
CA LEU A 304 1.52 13.50 20.71
C LEU A 304 0.16 12.79 20.84
N ASN A 305 -0.83 13.43 21.45
CA ASN A 305 -2.20 12.96 21.56
C ASN A 305 -2.94 12.85 20.22
N GLU A 306 -2.53 13.59 19.19
CA GLU A 306 -3.10 13.42 17.85
C GLU A 306 -2.50 12.20 17.16
N LEU A 307 -1.22 11.87 17.38
CA LEU A 307 -0.59 10.61 16.93
C LEU A 307 -1.33 9.37 17.49
N MET A 308 -1.93 9.48 18.68
CA MET A 308 -2.71 8.42 19.33
C MET A 308 -4.03 8.10 18.60
N SER A 309 -4.55 8.99 17.74
CA SER A 309 -5.73 8.69 16.89
C SER A 309 -5.39 8.02 15.55
N PHE A 310 -4.10 7.78 15.28
CA PHE A 310 -3.62 7.20 14.01
C PHE A 310 -3.30 5.72 14.14
N GLU A 311 -4.29 4.90 14.49
CA GLU A 311 -4.18 3.43 14.51
C GLU A 311 -3.53 2.84 13.23
N ALA A 312 -3.58 3.56 12.09
CA ALA A 312 -3.05 3.14 10.79
C ALA A 312 -1.74 3.83 10.33
N GLY A 313 -1.53 5.08 10.76
CA GLY A 313 -0.56 5.97 10.10
C GLY A 313 0.87 5.76 10.56
N VAL A 314 1.05 5.40 11.83
CA VAL A 314 2.37 5.28 12.46
C VAL A 314 3.14 4.04 11.96
N PRO A 315 2.53 2.83 11.88
CA PRO A 315 3.23 1.66 11.34
C PRO A 315 3.64 1.87 9.88
N LYS A 316 2.68 2.24 9.02
CA LYS A 316 2.94 2.51 7.59
C LYS A 316 4.02 3.58 7.39
N PHE A 317 4.04 4.62 8.23
CA PHE A 317 5.10 5.63 8.20
C PHE A 317 6.48 5.05 8.52
N ILE A 318 6.60 4.28 9.61
CA ILE A 318 7.88 3.71 10.03
C ILE A 318 8.41 2.79 8.96
N TRP A 319 7.52 2.00 8.37
CA TRP A 319 7.88 1.16 7.26
C TRP A 319 8.41 1.98 6.07
N ILE A 320 7.68 3.00 5.63
CA ILE A 320 8.14 3.91 4.56
C ILE A 320 9.49 4.57 4.93
N ALA A 321 9.68 4.97 6.19
CA ALA A 321 10.91 5.59 6.67
C ALA A 321 12.11 4.62 6.58
N CYS A 322 11.91 3.35 6.95
CA CYS A 322 12.92 2.29 6.81
C CYS A 322 13.25 2.04 5.32
N LEU A 323 12.23 2.12 4.46
CA LEU A 323 12.39 1.84 3.02
C LEU A 323 12.94 3.03 2.21
N LYS A 324 12.96 4.25 2.76
CA LYS A 324 13.35 5.49 2.04
C LYS A 324 14.75 5.44 1.45
N ASN A 325 15.69 4.73 2.08
CA ASN A 325 17.09 4.64 1.64
C ASN A 325 17.38 3.37 0.84
N ILE A 326 16.40 2.50 0.62
CA ILE A 326 16.58 1.32 -0.21
C ILE A 326 16.54 1.75 -1.68
N GLU A 327 17.54 1.31 -2.45
CA GLU A 327 17.71 1.65 -3.87
C GLU A 327 16.68 0.94 -4.75
N GLU A 328 16.37 -0.32 -4.45
CA GLU A 328 15.36 -1.11 -5.17
C GLU A 328 14.42 -1.84 -4.20
N TRP A 329 13.13 -1.79 -4.51
CA TRP A 329 12.12 -2.55 -3.78
C TRP A 329 11.70 -3.76 -4.59
N ASP A 330 11.69 -4.92 -3.94
CA ASP A 330 11.14 -6.14 -4.51
C ASP A 330 9.61 -6.01 -4.72
N PHE A 331 9.05 -7.01 -5.42
CA PHE A 331 7.63 -7.04 -5.74
C PHE A 331 6.76 -7.07 -4.49
N ASP A 332 7.05 -7.95 -3.52
CA ASP A 332 6.21 -8.17 -2.35
C ASP A 332 6.15 -6.90 -1.46
N LYS A 333 7.27 -6.21 -1.27
CA LYS A 333 7.32 -4.88 -0.60
C LYS A 333 6.44 -3.86 -1.29
N LYS A 334 6.54 -3.76 -2.61
CA LYS A 334 5.74 -2.82 -3.40
C LYS A 334 4.25 -3.11 -3.26
N ILE A 335 3.85 -4.39 -3.23
CA ILE A 335 2.44 -4.80 -3.09
C ILE A 335 1.90 -4.39 -1.72
N LEU A 336 2.59 -4.77 -0.65
CA LEU A 336 2.06 -4.56 0.68
C LEU A 336 1.97 -3.06 1.06
N LEU A 337 2.83 -2.19 0.51
CA LEU A 337 2.76 -0.74 0.70
C LEU A 337 1.53 -0.06 0.09
N LEU A 338 0.88 -0.71 -0.88
CA LEU A 338 -0.30 -0.14 -1.56
C LEU A 338 -1.54 -0.14 -0.68
N PHE A 339 -1.57 -0.98 0.35
CA PHE A 339 -2.61 -1.06 1.37
C PHE A 339 -2.17 -0.26 2.60
#